data_AF-A0AA39PS63-F1
#
_entry.id   AF-A0AA39PS63-F1
#
_cell.length_a   1.000
_cell.length_b   1.000
_cell.length_c   1.000
_cell.angle_alpha   90.00
_cell.angle_beta   90.00
_cell.angle_gamma   90.00
#
_symmetry.space_group_name_H-M   'P 1'
#
loop_
_entity.id
_entity.type
_entity.pdbx_description
1 polymer ?
#
loop_
_entity_poly.entity_id
_entity_poly.type
_entity_poly.pdbx_seq_one_letter_code
_entity_poly.pdbx_strand_id
1 'polypeptide(L)'
;MDLSRPWAPLDIEAIVAAVEQSCLADMDAYLAVSPKTPLLQHRSCQHAGDLLQKRVLCSFRAYLNVPIPAHRKAVVQLLSSSHTLAVEVLRWSERRQPPLPRSQRLCRYCQTEVEDEVHALWCCRALSKLHNLRRSFFVDVFALAPAAFLSDLHSAPSALHVTRLFVDTEELAVLCRFAKFVFDILRVYKEVPVLRS
;
A
#
# COMPACT_ATOMS: atom_id res chain seq x y z
N MET A 1 1.65 22.82 31.62
CA MET A 1 2.96 23.39 31.23
C MET A 1 3.15 24.66 32.02
N ASP A 2 4.11 24.66 32.93
CA ASP A 2 4.40 25.82 33.77
C ASP A 2 5.34 26.77 32.99
N LEU A 3 4.82 27.92 32.58
CA LEU A 3 5.55 28.93 31.78
C LEU A 3 6.42 29.85 32.65
N SER A 4 6.45 29.65 33.96
CA SER A 4 7.09 30.56 34.91
C SER A 4 8.58 30.27 35.19
N ARG A 5 9.11 29.15 34.68
CA ARG A 5 10.53 28.76 34.81
C ARG A 5 11.35 29.14 33.56
N PRO A 6 12.59 29.63 33.69
CA PRO A 6 13.50 29.79 32.56
C PRO A 6 13.84 28.45 31.91
N TRP A 7 13.67 28.37 30.59
CA TRP A 7 13.87 27.15 29.79
C TRP A 7 15.36 26.90 29.56
N ALA A 8 15.83 25.71 29.90
CA ALA A 8 17.16 25.25 29.53
C ALA A 8 17.13 24.62 28.12
N PRO A 9 18.26 24.59 27.39
CA PRO A 9 18.36 23.86 26.12
C PRO A 9 17.90 22.39 26.21
N LEU A 10 18.13 21.74 27.35
CA LEU A 10 17.67 20.37 27.62
C LEU A 10 16.13 20.24 27.66
N ASP A 11 15.42 21.28 28.08
CA ASP A 11 13.95 21.29 28.08
C ASP A 11 13.41 21.34 26.65
N ILE A 12 14.11 22.05 25.74
CA ILE A 12 13.77 22.10 24.31
C ILE A 12 14.00 20.73 23.67
N GLU A 13 15.16 20.10 23.91
CA GLU A 13 15.47 18.77 23.38
C GLU A 13 14.47 17.72 23.88
N ALA A 14 14.09 17.77 25.15
CA ALA A 14 13.08 16.88 25.72
C ALA A 14 11.71 17.04 25.05
N ILE A 15 11.30 18.27 24.74
CA ILE A 15 10.03 18.52 24.03
C ILE A 15 10.13 18.06 22.58
N VAL A 16 11.23 18.31 21.88
CA VAL A 16 11.44 17.82 20.52
C VAL A 16 11.32 16.30 20.49
N ALA A 17 12.00 15.59 21.40
CA ALA A 17 11.91 14.14 21.52
C ALA A 17 10.49 13.66 21.83
N ALA A 18 9.77 14.35 22.73
CA ALA A 18 8.39 14.02 23.08
C ALA A 18 7.43 14.20 21.88
N VAL A 19 7.60 15.27 21.11
CA VAL A 19 6.80 15.51 19.89
C VAL A 19 7.11 14.45 18.83
N GLU A 20 8.38 14.14 18.58
CA GLU A 20 8.76 13.07 17.65
C GLU A 20 8.12 11.74 18.04
N GLN A 21 8.21 11.36 19.31
CA GLN A 21 7.65 10.11 19.81
C GLN A 21 6.11 10.09 19.69
N SER A 22 5.46 11.21 19.99
CA SER A 22 4.01 11.35 19.81
C SER A 22 3.61 11.20 18.34
N CYS A 23 4.36 11.78 17.40
CA CYS A 23 4.10 11.63 15.97
C CYS A 23 4.30 10.19 15.48
N LEU A 24 5.36 9.51 15.95
CA LEU A 24 5.61 8.11 15.61
C LEU A 24 4.49 7.20 16.11
N ALA A 25 4.06 7.38 17.36
CA ALA A 25 2.96 6.64 17.93
C ALA A 25 1.63 6.86 17.17
N ASP A 26 1.33 8.09 16.79
CA ASP A 26 0.13 8.42 15.99
C ASP A 26 0.16 7.76 14.60
N MET A 27 1.29 7.85 13.90
CA MET A 27 1.46 7.18 12.60
C MET A 27 1.32 5.67 12.72
N ASP A 28 1.90 5.05 13.76
CA ASP A 28 1.81 3.60 13.96
C ASP A 28 0.38 3.14 14.28
N ALA A 29 -0.30 3.87 15.17
CA ALA A 29 -1.70 3.62 15.48
C ALA A 29 -2.59 3.76 14.24
N TYR A 30 -2.33 4.78 13.42
CA TYR A 30 -3.01 4.96 12.14
C TYR A 30 -2.78 3.77 11.21
N LEU A 31 -1.52 3.34 11.03
CA LEU A 31 -1.19 2.21 10.15
C LEU A 31 -1.88 0.92 10.58
N ALA A 32 -1.94 0.64 11.88
CA ALA A 32 -2.52 -0.58 12.42
C ALA A 32 -4.03 -0.69 12.24
N VAL A 33 -4.76 0.41 12.45
CA VAL A 33 -6.23 0.39 12.53
C VAL A 33 -6.89 0.89 11.25
N SER A 34 -6.19 1.68 10.44
CA SER A 34 -6.81 2.33 9.29
C SER A 34 -7.19 1.32 8.19
N PRO A 35 -8.43 1.38 7.67
CA PRO A 35 -8.83 0.61 6.50
C PRO A 35 -8.20 1.12 5.19
N LYS A 36 -7.42 2.21 5.23
CA LYS A 36 -6.65 2.75 4.08
C LYS A 36 -5.28 2.11 3.92
N THR A 37 -4.81 1.37 4.91
CA THR A 37 -3.42 0.92 4.93
C THR A 37 -3.28 -0.60 4.97
N PRO A 38 -4.14 -1.41 4.31
CA PRO A 38 -4.05 -2.87 4.42
C PRO A 38 -2.69 -3.40 3.92
N LEU A 39 -2.10 -2.72 2.93
CA LEU A 39 -0.79 -3.05 2.37
C LEU A 39 0.39 -2.58 3.23
N LEU A 40 0.16 -1.73 4.23
CA LEU A 40 1.19 -1.17 5.11
C LEU A 40 1.05 -1.62 6.57
N GLN A 41 -0.08 -2.24 6.95
CA GLN A 41 -0.36 -2.70 8.30
C GLN A 41 0.71 -3.63 8.89
N HIS A 42 1.36 -4.46 8.07
CA HIS A 42 2.44 -5.34 8.55
C HIS A 42 3.71 -4.59 8.97
N ARG A 43 3.81 -3.31 8.62
CA ARG A 43 4.89 -2.43 9.06
C ARG A 43 4.58 -1.75 10.39
N SER A 44 3.38 -1.94 10.93
CA SER A 44 3.05 -1.44 12.25
C SER A 44 3.87 -2.15 13.32
N CYS A 45 4.32 -1.37 14.29
CA CYS A 45 5.26 -1.73 15.32
C CYS A 45 4.64 -1.52 16.71
N GLN A 46 3.35 -1.79 16.88
CA GLN A 46 2.57 -1.53 18.10
C GLN A 46 3.15 -2.10 19.41
N HIS A 47 4.16 -2.97 19.32
CA HIS A 47 4.85 -3.59 20.45
C HIS A 47 6.38 -3.51 20.36
N ALA A 48 6.91 -2.68 19.46
CA ALA A 48 8.34 -2.47 19.32
C ALA A 48 8.83 -1.34 20.22
N GLY A 49 10.09 -1.39 20.64
CA GLY A 49 10.73 -0.24 21.29
C GLY A 49 10.88 0.95 20.33
N ASP A 50 10.92 2.16 20.89
CA ASP A 50 10.92 3.45 20.17
C ASP A 50 11.92 3.51 19.00
N LEU A 51 13.14 3.00 19.21
CA LEU A 51 14.18 2.99 18.17
C LEU A 51 13.79 2.12 16.96
N LEU A 52 13.17 0.97 17.19
CA LEU A 52 12.73 0.09 16.11
C LEU A 52 11.52 0.67 15.39
N GLN A 53 10.58 1.26 16.13
CA GLN A 53 9.43 1.97 15.57
C GLN A 53 9.89 3.13 14.66
N LYS A 54 10.82 3.97 15.13
CA LYS A 54 11.41 5.06 14.34
C LYS A 54 12.10 4.53 13.08
N ARG A 55 12.92 3.47 13.19
CA ARG A 55 13.58 2.85 12.03
C ARG A 55 12.57 2.35 11.00
N VAL A 56 11.51 1.69 11.44
CA VAL A 56 10.51 1.14 10.52
C VAL A 56 9.72 2.27 9.87
N LEU A 57 9.16 3.20 10.62
CA LEU A 57 8.29 4.26 10.08
C LEU A 57 9.04 5.27 9.22
N CYS A 58 10.26 5.66 9.63
CA CYS A 58 11.06 6.66 8.92
C CYS A 58 12.04 6.05 7.89
N SER A 59 12.02 4.74 7.67
CA SER A 59 12.87 4.12 6.65
C SER A 59 12.49 4.58 5.25
N PHE A 60 13.52 4.95 4.48
CA PHE A 60 13.38 5.15 3.05
C PHE A 60 12.96 3.83 2.39
N ARG A 61 12.06 3.90 1.40
CA ARG A 61 11.49 2.70 0.77
C ARG A 61 12.04 2.50 -0.63
N ALA A 62 12.50 1.28 -0.91
CA ALA A 62 13.14 0.93 -2.18
C ALA A 62 12.25 1.20 -3.41
N TYR A 63 10.91 1.07 -3.30
CA TYR A 63 9.98 1.42 -4.39
C TYR A 63 10.05 2.90 -4.81
N LEU A 64 10.59 3.80 -3.97
CA LEU A 64 10.83 5.20 -4.34
C LEU A 64 12.02 5.38 -5.29
N ASN A 65 12.89 4.36 -5.42
CA ASN A 65 13.99 4.34 -6.39
C ASN A 65 13.58 3.84 -7.78
N VAL A 66 12.32 3.43 -7.99
CA VAL A 66 11.84 3.05 -9.32
C VAL A 66 12.05 4.23 -10.29
N PRO A 67 12.79 4.06 -11.41
CA PRO A 67 13.27 5.17 -12.22
C PRO A 67 12.14 5.89 -12.95
N ILE A 68 11.14 5.14 -13.44
CA ILE A 68 10.01 5.70 -14.20
C ILE A 68 9.02 6.38 -13.25
N PRO A 69 8.84 7.72 -13.32
CA PRO A 69 8.01 8.44 -12.36
C PRO A 69 6.55 7.99 -12.34
N ALA A 70 5.98 7.66 -13.50
CA ALA A 70 4.60 7.19 -13.61
C ALA A 70 4.37 5.85 -12.87
N HIS A 71 5.33 4.93 -12.97
CA HIS A 71 5.26 3.63 -12.30
C HIS A 71 5.46 3.77 -10.79
N ARG A 72 6.44 4.58 -10.38
CA ARG A 72 6.65 4.93 -8.97
C ARG A 72 5.40 5.55 -8.34
N LYS A 73 4.79 6.51 -9.04
CA LYS A 73 3.53 7.14 -8.62
C LYS A 73 2.40 6.12 -8.48
N ALA A 74 2.29 5.15 -9.38
CA ALA A 74 1.26 4.12 -9.30
C ALA A 74 1.40 3.26 -8.04
N VAL A 75 2.62 2.87 -7.66
CA VAL A 75 2.87 2.14 -6.41
C VAL A 75 2.53 2.99 -5.20
N VAL A 76 2.96 4.26 -5.18
CA VAL A 76 2.60 5.17 -4.07
C VAL A 76 1.08 5.32 -3.97
N GLN A 77 0.38 5.51 -5.09
CA GLN A 77 -1.08 5.59 -5.12
C GLN A 77 -1.74 4.31 -4.58
N LEU A 78 -1.22 3.13 -4.95
CA LEU A 78 -1.66 1.83 -4.45
C LEU A 78 -1.55 1.76 -2.91
N LEU A 79 -0.42 2.22 -2.35
CA LEU A 79 -0.15 2.14 -0.92
C LEU A 79 -0.86 3.21 -0.09
N SER A 80 -1.14 4.38 -0.68
CA SER A 80 -1.73 5.54 0.00
C SER A 80 -3.24 5.65 -0.20
N SER A 81 -3.92 4.59 -0.65
CA SER A 81 -5.35 4.61 -0.97
C SER A 81 -5.75 5.76 -1.91
N SER A 82 -4.87 6.16 -2.82
CA SER A 82 -5.04 7.30 -3.74
C SER A 82 -5.26 6.83 -5.18
N HIS A 83 -5.99 5.73 -5.33
CA HIS A 83 -6.31 5.08 -6.59
C HIS A 83 -7.81 5.06 -6.87
N THR A 84 -8.19 4.67 -8.08
CA THR A 84 -9.56 4.73 -8.59
C THR A 84 -10.38 3.48 -8.30
N LEU A 85 -9.85 2.49 -7.57
CA LEU A 85 -10.57 1.27 -7.23
C LEU A 85 -11.81 1.54 -6.36
N ALA A 86 -12.84 0.71 -6.50
CA ALA A 86 -14.14 0.88 -5.83
C ALA A 86 -14.01 0.93 -4.30
N VAL A 87 -13.06 0.19 -3.70
CA VAL A 87 -12.81 0.21 -2.26
C VAL A 87 -12.49 1.60 -1.70
N GLU A 88 -11.94 2.49 -2.53
CA GLU A 88 -11.64 3.88 -2.18
C GLU A 88 -12.69 4.85 -2.72
N VAL A 89 -13.10 4.72 -3.98
CA VAL A 89 -14.08 5.66 -4.58
C VAL A 89 -15.41 5.63 -3.83
N LEU A 90 -15.93 4.44 -3.53
CA LEU A 90 -17.24 4.26 -2.88
C LEU A 90 -17.18 4.35 -1.35
N ARG A 91 -15.99 4.62 -0.80
CA ARG A 91 -15.79 4.85 0.64
C ARG A 91 -16.30 6.22 1.07
N TRP A 92 -16.27 7.19 0.17
CA TRP A 92 -16.61 8.55 0.49
C TRP A 92 -18.10 8.79 0.26
N SER A 93 -18.68 9.65 1.11
CA SER A 93 -20.01 10.18 0.84
C SER A 93 -19.93 11.11 -0.36
N GLU A 94 -20.88 10.96 -1.27
CA GLU A 94 -21.12 11.92 -2.33
C GLU A 94 -22.37 12.73 -1.99
N ARG A 95 -22.61 13.83 -2.71
CA ARG A 95 -23.81 14.64 -2.48
C ARG A 95 -25.05 13.75 -2.59
N ARG A 96 -25.78 13.64 -1.47
CA ARG A 96 -27.00 12.83 -1.31
C ARG A 96 -26.81 11.31 -1.36
N GLN A 97 -25.58 10.82 -1.25
CA GLN A 97 -25.31 9.39 -1.24
C GLN A 97 -24.36 9.00 -0.09
N PRO A 98 -24.79 8.12 0.83
CA PRO A 98 -23.93 7.66 1.91
C PRO A 98 -22.76 6.81 1.39
N PRO A 99 -21.71 6.63 2.19
CA PRO A 99 -20.65 5.66 1.93
C PRO A 99 -21.23 4.25 1.75
N LEU A 100 -20.72 3.49 0.77
CA LEU A 100 -21.10 2.08 0.67
C LEU A 100 -20.30 1.24 1.67
N PRO A 101 -20.93 0.28 2.38
CA PRO A 101 -20.23 -0.78 3.10
C PRO A 101 -19.20 -1.48 2.23
N ARG A 102 -18.05 -1.89 2.80
CA ARG A 102 -16.96 -2.54 2.05
C ARG A 102 -17.44 -3.74 1.23
N SER A 103 -18.31 -4.58 1.80
CA SER A 103 -18.87 -5.77 1.15
C SER A 103 -19.69 -5.45 -0.11
N GLN A 104 -20.18 -4.22 -0.26
CA GLN A 104 -20.96 -3.77 -1.41
C GLN A 104 -20.11 -3.03 -2.46
N ARG A 105 -18.80 -2.83 -2.22
CA ARG A 105 -17.89 -2.16 -3.18
C ARG A 105 -17.38 -3.17 -4.20
N LEU A 106 -18.31 -3.78 -4.93
CA LEU A 106 -18.05 -4.86 -5.87
C LEU A 106 -17.20 -4.39 -7.04
N CYS A 107 -16.50 -5.34 -7.64
CA CYS A 107 -15.65 -5.11 -8.78
C CYS A 107 -16.44 -4.74 -10.02
N ARG A 108 -16.07 -3.61 -10.63
CA ARG A 108 -16.75 -3.08 -11.81
C ARG A 108 -16.73 -4.04 -12.99
N TYR A 109 -15.76 -4.97 -13.04
CA TYR A 109 -15.64 -5.97 -14.09
C TYR A 109 -16.33 -7.30 -13.74
N CYS A 110 -16.01 -7.91 -12.60
CA CYS A 110 -16.55 -9.25 -12.30
C CYS A 110 -17.86 -9.24 -11.51
N GLN A 111 -18.18 -8.15 -10.81
CA GLN A 111 -19.41 -7.96 -10.01
C GLN A 111 -19.65 -9.02 -8.92
N THR A 112 -18.63 -9.82 -8.57
CA THR A 112 -18.76 -10.91 -7.58
C THR A 112 -18.00 -10.64 -6.29
N GLU A 113 -16.85 -9.97 -6.38
CA GLU A 113 -15.92 -9.76 -5.27
C GLU A 113 -15.69 -8.26 -5.05
N VAL A 114 -15.24 -7.89 -3.84
CA VAL A 114 -14.86 -6.50 -3.54
C VAL A 114 -13.68 -6.09 -4.41
N GLU A 115 -13.76 -4.92 -5.05
CA GLU A 115 -12.65 -4.35 -5.81
C GLU A 115 -11.72 -3.55 -4.91
N ASP A 116 -10.84 -4.32 -4.28
CA ASP A 116 -9.66 -3.86 -3.57
C ASP A 116 -8.37 -4.10 -4.38
N GLU A 117 -7.25 -3.68 -3.81
CA GLU A 117 -5.93 -3.74 -4.43
C GLU A 117 -5.53 -5.18 -4.75
N VAL A 118 -5.82 -6.11 -3.83
CA VAL A 118 -5.48 -7.53 -3.96
C VAL A 118 -6.31 -8.17 -5.07
N HIS A 119 -7.61 -7.88 -5.11
CA HIS A 119 -8.50 -8.38 -6.15
C HIS A 119 -8.08 -7.88 -7.53
N ALA A 120 -7.82 -6.59 -7.67
CA ALA A 120 -7.40 -5.99 -8.93
C ALA A 120 -6.08 -6.59 -9.44
N LEU A 121 -5.07 -6.68 -8.56
CA LEU A 121 -3.75 -7.17 -8.92
C LEU A 121 -3.72 -8.67 -9.20
N TRP A 122 -4.43 -9.50 -8.43
CA TRP A 122 -4.18 -10.95 -8.45
C TRP A 122 -5.40 -11.80 -8.80
N CYS A 123 -6.60 -11.37 -8.44
CA CYS A 123 -7.76 -12.27 -8.45
C CYS A 123 -8.71 -12.07 -9.63
N CYS A 124 -8.95 -10.83 -10.07
CA CYS A 124 -10.01 -10.53 -11.05
C CYS A 124 -9.79 -11.24 -12.39
N ARG A 125 -10.70 -12.15 -12.79
CA ARG A 125 -10.60 -12.92 -14.04
C ARG A 125 -11.53 -12.44 -15.16
N ALA A 126 -12.28 -11.36 -14.92
CA ALA A 126 -13.30 -10.89 -15.87
C ALA A 126 -12.74 -10.39 -17.21
N LEU A 127 -11.50 -9.92 -17.25
CA LEU A 127 -10.85 -9.43 -18.46
C LEU A 127 -9.62 -10.25 -18.83
N SER A 128 -9.54 -10.69 -20.08
CA SER A 128 -8.36 -11.36 -20.65
C SER A 128 -7.11 -10.47 -20.58
N LYS A 129 -7.27 -9.15 -20.71
CA LYS A 129 -6.19 -8.15 -20.55
C LYS A 129 -5.52 -8.24 -19.17
N LEU A 130 -6.29 -8.38 -18.09
CA LEU A 130 -5.73 -8.52 -16.73
C LEU A 130 -4.96 -9.84 -16.58
N HIS A 131 -5.50 -10.92 -17.13
CA HIS A 131 -4.83 -12.22 -17.13
C HIS A 131 -3.50 -12.19 -17.89
N ASN A 132 -3.47 -11.56 -19.07
CA ASN A 132 -2.26 -11.41 -19.87
C ASN A 132 -1.21 -10.54 -19.17
N LEU A 133 -1.62 -9.45 -18.50
CA LEU A 133 -0.72 -8.63 -17.70
C LEU A 133 -0.09 -9.43 -16.55
N ARG A 134 -0.87 -10.23 -15.81
CA ARG A 134 -0.34 -11.09 -14.74
C ARG A 134 0.64 -12.13 -15.28
N ARG A 135 0.30 -12.79 -16.38
CA ARG A 135 1.18 -13.78 -17.02
C ARG A 135 2.51 -13.15 -17.42
N SER A 136 2.48 -12.03 -18.14
CA SER A 136 3.70 -11.32 -18.55
C SER A 136 4.52 -10.87 -17.35
N PHE A 137 3.86 -10.36 -16.30
CA PHE A 137 4.52 -9.96 -15.07
C PHE A 137 5.26 -11.12 -14.40
N PHE A 138 4.59 -12.26 -14.19
CA PHE A 138 5.22 -13.40 -13.54
C PHE A 138 6.33 -14.04 -14.39
N VAL A 139 6.19 -14.06 -15.73
CA VAL A 139 7.29 -14.47 -16.62
C VAL A 139 8.53 -13.60 -16.40
N ASP A 140 8.37 -12.28 -16.35
CA ASP A 140 9.48 -11.36 -16.08
C ASP A 140 10.06 -11.57 -14.67
N VAL A 141 9.21 -11.77 -13.66
CA VAL A 141 9.65 -11.98 -12.27
C VAL A 141 10.45 -13.28 -12.13
N PHE A 142 9.96 -14.39 -12.68
CA PHE A 142 10.67 -15.68 -12.60
C PHE A 142 12.02 -15.67 -13.33
N ALA A 143 12.20 -14.79 -14.32
CA ALA A 143 13.47 -14.63 -15.02
C ALA A 143 14.48 -13.74 -14.27
N LEU A 144 14.01 -12.85 -13.38
CA LEU A 144 14.84 -11.80 -12.76
C LEU A 144 15.05 -12.00 -11.25
N ALA A 145 14.12 -12.65 -10.57
CA ALA A 145 14.11 -12.69 -9.12
C ALA A 145 15.12 -13.72 -8.55
N PRO A 146 15.80 -13.40 -7.44
CA PRO A 146 16.61 -14.38 -6.72
C PRO A 146 15.81 -15.59 -6.24
N ALA A 147 16.46 -16.75 -6.11
CA ALA A 147 15.82 -17.99 -5.66
C ALA A 147 15.15 -17.85 -4.27
N ALA A 148 15.74 -17.09 -3.35
CA ALA A 148 15.15 -16.82 -2.04
C ALA A 148 13.81 -16.07 -2.15
N PHE A 149 13.76 -15.02 -2.99
CA PHE A 149 12.52 -14.29 -3.25
C PHE A 149 11.44 -15.20 -3.85
N LEU A 150 11.82 -16.09 -4.77
CA LEU A 150 10.88 -17.04 -5.37
C LEU A 150 10.38 -18.07 -4.36
N SER A 151 11.22 -18.53 -3.45
CA SER A 151 10.82 -19.40 -2.35
C SER A 151 9.76 -18.71 -1.47
N ASP A 152 10.02 -17.46 -1.06
CA ASP A 152 9.07 -16.67 -0.27
C ASP A 152 7.75 -16.44 -1.01
N LEU A 153 7.83 -16.17 -2.32
CA LEU A 153 6.66 -16.01 -3.18
C LEU A 153 5.82 -17.29 -3.26
N HIS A 154 6.46 -18.45 -3.39
CA HIS A 154 5.79 -19.75 -3.42
C HIS A 154 5.16 -20.11 -2.07
N SER A 155 5.79 -19.71 -0.97
CA SER A 155 5.30 -19.96 0.39
C SER A 155 4.31 -18.91 0.90
N ALA A 156 4.03 -17.86 0.12
CA ALA A 156 3.13 -16.79 0.54
C ALA A 156 1.71 -17.32 0.83
N PRO A 157 1.16 -17.13 2.03
CA PRO A 157 -0.11 -17.77 2.43
C PRO A 157 -1.35 -17.09 1.83
N SER A 158 -1.21 -15.88 1.28
CA SER A 158 -2.31 -15.18 0.62
C SER A 158 -1.81 -14.16 -0.39
N ALA A 159 -2.72 -13.73 -1.28
CA ALA A 159 -2.43 -12.69 -2.27
C ALA A 159 -2.07 -11.33 -1.63
N LEU A 160 -2.52 -11.07 -0.40
CA LEU A 160 -2.07 -9.90 0.38
C LEU A 160 -0.57 -10.00 0.73
N HIS A 161 -0.11 -11.18 1.16
CA HIS A 161 1.31 -11.42 1.44
C HIS A 161 2.15 -11.33 0.17
N VAL A 162 1.63 -11.82 -0.96
CA VAL A 162 2.27 -11.62 -2.27
C VAL A 162 2.47 -10.14 -2.57
N THR A 163 1.43 -9.30 -2.40
CA THR A 163 1.56 -7.85 -2.59
C THR A 163 2.62 -7.25 -1.67
N ARG A 164 2.62 -7.61 -0.39
CA ARG A 164 3.58 -7.10 0.61
C ARG A 164 5.02 -7.48 0.23
N LEU A 165 5.25 -8.72 -0.17
CA LEU A 165 6.55 -9.21 -0.63
C LEU A 165 7.09 -8.35 -1.79
N PHE A 166 6.26 -8.03 -2.78
CA PHE A 166 6.66 -7.16 -3.89
C PHE A 166 6.85 -5.69 -3.50
N VAL A 167 6.13 -5.21 -2.47
CA VAL A 167 6.26 -3.83 -1.99
C VAL A 167 7.52 -3.63 -1.13
N ASP A 168 7.93 -4.66 -0.40
CA ASP A 168 9.05 -4.59 0.54
C ASP A 168 10.38 -5.09 -0.03
N THR A 169 10.37 -5.73 -1.19
CA THR A 169 11.61 -6.22 -1.81
C THR A 169 12.59 -5.10 -2.07
N GLU A 170 13.87 -5.34 -1.79
CA GLU A 170 14.97 -4.42 -2.10
C GLU A 170 15.52 -4.65 -3.52
N GLU A 171 15.07 -5.71 -4.20
CA GLU A 171 15.49 -6.07 -5.56
C GLU A 171 14.92 -5.10 -6.59
N LEU A 172 15.73 -4.10 -6.98
CA LEU A 172 15.28 -3.01 -7.85
C LEU A 172 14.71 -3.50 -9.20
N ALA A 173 15.27 -4.58 -9.76
CA ALA A 173 14.77 -5.17 -11.01
C ALA A 173 13.34 -5.71 -10.84
N VAL A 174 13.08 -6.43 -9.75
CA VAL A 174 11.75 -6.96 -9.41
C VAL A 174 10.78 -5.81 -9.11
N LEU A 175 11.22 -4.81 -8.33
CA LEU A 175 10.43 -3.61 -8.06
C LEU A 175 10.03 -2.87 -9.33
N CYS A 176 10.94 -2.71 -10.30
CA CYS A 176 10.64 -2.05 -11.56
C CYS A 176 9.55 -2.78 -12.35
N ARG A 177 9.59 -4.12 -12.35
CA ARG A 177 8.55 -4.95 -12.98
C ARG A 177 7.22 -4.85 -12.24
N PHE A 178 7.25 -4.90 -10.91
CA PHE A 178 6.05 -4.73 -10.09
C PHE A 178 5.42 -3.35 -10.29
N ALA A 179 6.21 -2.29 -10.26
CA ALA A 179 5.70 -0.92 -10.42
C ALA A 179 5.07 -0.69 -11.80
N LYS A 180 5.68 -1.24 -12.86
CA LYS A 180 5.07 -1.24 -14.21
C LYS A 180 3.75 -2.01 -14.22
N PHE A 181 3.72 -3.20 -13.61
CA PHE A 181 2.52 -4.03 -13.52
C PHE A 181 1.37 -3.32 -12.79
N VAL A 182 1.65 -2.70 -11.63
CA VAL A 182 0.67 -1.89 -10.89
C VAL A 182 0.15 -0.74 -11.76
N PHE A 183 1.04 -0.02 -12.44
CA PHE A 183 0.65 1.06 -13.35
C PHE A 183 -0.30 0.57 -14.46
N ASP A 184 0.05 -0.55 -15.11
CA ASP A 184 -0.75 -1.11 -16.20
C ASP A 184 -2.13 -1.59 -15.70
N ILE A 185 -2.19 -2.27 -14.54
CA ILE A 185 -3.46 -2.70 -13.93
C ILE A 185 -4.33 -1.50 -13.55
N LEU A 186 -3.79 -0.51 -12.84
CA LEU A 186 -4.54 0.68 -12.46
C LEU A 186 -5.02 1.47 -13.68
N ARG A 187 -4.27 1.45 -14.79
CA ARG A 187 -4.71 2.05 -16.05
C ARG A 187 -5.92 1.33 -16.62
N VAL A 188 -5.96 0.00 -16.60
CA VAL A 188 -7.16 -0.77 -17.00
C VAL A 188 -8.37 -0.32 -16.19
N TYR A 189 -8.27 -0.30 -14.85
CA TYR A 189 -9.38 0.11 -13.98
C TYR A 189 -9.78 1.59 -14.10
N LYS A 190 -8.95 2.44 -14.72
CA LYS A 190 -9.32 3.82 -15.05
C LYS A 190 -10.15 3.94 -16.33
N GLU A 191 -10.13 2.93 -17.21
CA GLU A 191 -10.84 2.94 -18.50
C GLU A 191 -12.37 2.87 -18.33
N VAL A 192 -12.86 2.30 -17.23
CA VAL A 192 -14.30 2.18 -16.92
C VAL A 192 -14.57 2.88 -15.61
N PRO A 193 -15.59 3.73 -15.45
CA PRO A 193 -15.90 4.38 -14.17
C PRO A 193 -16.43 3.38 -13.13
N VAL A 194 -16.29 3.71 -11.84
CA VAL A 194 -17.01 2.98 -10.78
C VAL A 194 -18.46 3.42 -10.82
N LEU A 195 -19.38 2.48 -10.99
CA LEU A 195 -20.81 2.74 -10.90
C LEU A 195 -21.34 2.17 -9.58
N ARG A 196 -22.24 2.91 -8.94
CA ARG A 196 -23.04 2.40 -7.82
C ARG A 196 -24.18 1.59 -8.42
N SER A 197 -24.22 0.29 -8.13
CA SER A 197 -25.33 -0.62 -8.44
C SER A 197 -26.46 -0.49 -7.45
#